data_AF-A0A0B8Q6C4-F1
#
_entry.id   AF-A0A0B8Q6C4-F1
#
_cell.length_a   1.000
_cell.length_b   1.000
_cell.length_c   1.000
_cell.angle_alpha   90.00
_cell.angle_beta   90.00
_cell.angle_gamma   90.00
#
_symmetry.space_group_name_H-M   'P 1'
#
loop_
_entity.id
_entity.type
_entity.pdbx_description
1 polymer ?
#
loop_
_entity_poly.entity_id
_entity_poly.type
_entity_poly.pdbx_seq_one_letter_code
_entity_poly.pdbx_strand_id
1 'polypeptide(L)'
;MPLTKDSQVFVPFLNAIEPSVMPVEGKRPESAIQLLDEQLSGSEASTVLLVTDGMPPSSLEAMSEYFASGNNQLLILAMGNPEFNANSPLDLNSLQQLANEVSGRVQLVTIDNQDINQINSWVERHMQINGDTVMPWQDMGYIVLFPIAVLLLLWFRKGWLVQWCLVGAVLVGSVMPQQAMAQPVKSVAEEAPLEQVSNWDRAWQSWLDIWFTRDQQGQYLFDKQQYLEAAKRYQDPMHRGIAYYYAGEYKLAHAQFVNIDSPLALFNAANSLARQREYIKARNLYQLLLEQELDQALRERTENNLKVLQGIIDEVNRLSESQKGTTDGAEDSVELPDDKPQTGDGAEEDVVQEMLQKETLNAREILGSEELAAKWLKRVEADPKLFLRAKFQLQYRQSQYQVEESK
;
A
#
# COMPACT_ATOMS: atom_id res chain seq x y z
N MET A 1 15.20 -15.52 -11.43
CA MET A 1 15.69 -15.89 -10.09
C MET A 1 15.12 -17.27 -9.77
N PRO A 2 15.80 -18.12 -8.98
CA PRO A 2 15.23 -19.41 -8.60
C PRO A 2 13.95 -19.22 -7.79
N LEU A 3 13.04 -20.19 -7.87
CA LEU A 3 11.84 -20.24 -7.03
C LEU A 3 12.24 -20.37 -5.55
N THR A 4 11.65 -19.55 -4.68
CA THR A 4 11.88 -19.60 -3.22
C THR A 4 10.60 -19.32 -2.44
N LYS A 5 10.52 -19.87 -1.22
CA LYS A 5 9.44 -19.60 -0.26
C LYS A 5 9.69 -18.34 0.58
N ASP A 6 10.91 -17.79 0.52
CA ASP A 6 11.28 -16.60 1.29
C ASP A 6 10.84 -15.33 0.57
N SER A 7 9.78 -14.69 1.08
CA SER A 7 9.26 -13.45 0.52
C SER A 7 10.19 -12.26 0.73
N GLN A 8 11.04 -12.26 1.77
CA GLN A 8 11.95 -11.15 2.05
C GLN A 8 13.03 -10.98 0.98
N VAL A 9 13.38 -12.07 0.28
CA VAL A 9 14.32 -12.03 -0.84
C VAL A 9 13.76 -11.24 -2.03
N PHE A 10 12.44 -11.24 -2.24
CA PHE A 10 11.82 -10.60 -3.40
C PHE A 10 11.55 -9.10 -3.22
N VAL A 11 11.26 -8.66 -1.99
CA VAL A 11 10.86 -7.28 -1.69
C VAL A 11 11.82 -6.23 -2.28
N PRO A 12 13.15 -6.34 -2.11
CA PRO A 12 14.07 -5.33 -2.65
C PRO A 12 14.07 -5.26 -4.17
N PHE A 13 13.84 -6.39 -4.86
CA PHE A 13 13.82 -6.43 -6.32
C PHE A 13 12.47 -5.94 -6.87
N LEU A 14 11.35 -6.30 -6.24
CA LEU A 14 10.03 -5.82 -6.65
C LEU A 14 9.91 -4.30 -6.48
N ASN A 15 10.41 -3.75 -5.38
CA ASN A 15 10.45 -2.31 -5.15
C ASN A 15 11.33 -1.56 -6.16
N ALA A 16 12.31 -2.24 -6.75
CA ALA A 16 13.23 -1.69 -7.73
C ALA A 16 12.78 -1.90 -9.18
N ILE A 17 11.66 -2.58 -9.45
CA ILE A 17 11.12 -2.74 -10.80
C ILE A 17 10.36 -1.47 -11.19
N GLU A 18 10.89 -0.78 -12.20
CA GLU A 18 10.25 0.36 -12.85
C GLU A 18 10.60 0.36 -14.34
N PRO A 19 9.85 1.06 -15.21
CA PRO A 19 10.08 1.05 -16.66
C PRO A 19 11.52 1.42 -17.05
N SER A 20 12.18 2.31 -16.30
CA SER A 20 13.55 2.77 -16.56
C SER A 20 14.64 1.70 -16.38
N VAL A 21 14.30 0.56 -15.78
CA VAL A 21 15.22 -0.57 -15.57
C VAL A 21 15.31 -1.47 -16.80
N MET A 22 14.30 -1.45 -17.67
CA MET A 22 14.27 -2.28 -18.87
C MET A 22 15.20 -1.70 -19.97
N PRO A 23 15.94 -2.56 -20.69
CA PRO A 23 16.91 -2.12 -21.70
C PRO A 23 16.25 -1.63 -23.00
N VAL A 24 15.03 -2.08 -23.27
CA VAL A 24 14.24 -1.75 -24.44
C VAL A 24 12.80 -1.59 -24.01
N GLU A 25 12.15 -0.53 -24.49
CA GLU A 25 10.71 -0.32 -24.30
C GLU A 25 9.90 -1.32 -25.13
N GLY A 26 8.86 -1.89 -24.53
CA GLY A 26 7.94 -2.79 -25.25
C GLY A 26 7.25 -3.80 -24.33
N LYS A 27 6.26 -4.50 -24.89
CA LYS A 27 5.46 -5.53 -24.21
C LYS A 27 5.75 -6.88 -24.86
N ARG A 28 6.67 -7.66 -24.27
CA ARG A 28 7.15 -8.94 -24.86
C ARG A 28 7.09 -10.11 -23.87
N PRO A 29 5.90 -10.51 -23.39
CA PRO A 29 5.78 -11.59 -22.42
C PRO A 29 6.25 -12.95 -22.97
N GLU A 30 6.28 -13.14 -24.29
CA GLU A 30 6.80 -14.36 -24.94
C GLU A 30 8.28 -14.62 -24.62
N SER A 31 9.05 -13.56 -24.31
CA SER A 31 10.45 -13.69 -23.90
C SER A 31 10.62 -14.41 -22.56
N ALA A 32 9.56 -14.50 -21.75
CA ALA A 32 9.58 -15.22 -20.49
C ALA A 32 9.40 -16.73 -20.65
N ILE A 33 8.93 -17.22 -21.80
CA ILE A 33 8.61 -18.65 -22.01
C ILE A 33 9.84 -19.54 -21.75
N GLN A 34 11.00 -19.16 -22.29
CA GLN A 34 12.25 -19.91 -22.06
C GLN A 34 12.60 -20.00 -20.56
N LEU A 35 12.41 -18.90 -19.82
CA LEU A 35 12.66 -18.86 -18.38
C LEU A 35 11.62 -19.69 -17.60
N LEU A 36 10.36 -19.71 -18.05
CA LEU A 36 9.33 -20.55 -17.47
C LEU A 36 9.69 -22.03 -17.62
N ASP A 37 10.15 -22.46 -18.80
CA ASP A 37 10.58 -23.84 -19.01
C ASP A 37 11.75 -24.24 -18.11
N GLU A 38 12.78 -23.39 -18.01
CA GLU A 38 13.93 -23.64 -17.15
C GLU A 38 13.57 -23.68 -15.65
N GLN A 39 12.60 -22.87 -15.21
CA GLN A 39 12.22 -22.78 -13.79
C GLN A 39 11.16 -23.80 -13.38
N LEU A 40 10.28 -24.19 -14.30
CA LEU A 40 9.16 -25.09 -14.04
C LEU A 40 9.48 -26.54 -14.43
N SER A 41 10.65 -26.80 -15.06
CA SER A 41 11.10 -28.15 -15.37
C SER A 41 11.19 -29.00 -14.10
N GLY A 42 10.28 -29.98 -13.95
CA GLY A 42 10.25 -30.91 -12.81
C GLY A 42 9.05 -30.76 -11.87
N SER A 43 8.23 -29.72 -12.03
CA SER A 43 6.95 -29.60 -11.33
C SER A 43 5.81 -30.14 -12.19
N GLU A 44 4.94 -31.00 -11.65
CA GLU A 44 3.82 -31.58 -12.43
C GLU A 44 2.71 -30.56 -12.73
N ALA A 45 2.56 -29.55 -11.89
CA ALA A 45 1.67 -28.42 -12.11
C ALA A 45 2.19 -27.17 -11.42
N SER A 46 2.13 -26.02 -12.10
CA SER A 46 2.55 -24.73 -11.55
C SER A 46 1.60 -23.63 -11.99
N THR A 47 1.47 -22.60 -11.16
CA THR A 47 0.68 -21.41 -11.49
C THR A 47 1.61 -20.27 -11.88
N VAL A 48 1.37 -19.68 -13.05
CA VAL A 48 2.10 -18.51 -13.56
C VAL A 48 1.18 -17.30 -13.47
N LEU A 49 1.62 -16.27 -12.73
CA LEU A 49 0.93 -14.98 -12.66
C LEU A 49 1.58 -14.00 -13.63
N LEU A 50 0.86 -13.62 -14.67
CA LEU A 50 1.25 -12.57 -15.61
C LEU A 50 0.64 -11.23 -15.18
N VAL A 51 1.48 -10.26 -14.86
CA VAL A 51 1.07 -8.89 -14.53
C VAL A 51 1.28 -8.02 -15.76
N THR A 52 0.21 -7.54 -16.40
CA THR A 52 0.31 -6.77 -17.65
C THR A 52 -0.90 -5.88 -17.89
N ASP A 53 -0.74 -4.82 -18.67
CA ASP A 53 -1.79 -3.94 -19.17
C ASP A 53 -2.29 -4.34 -20.58
N GLY A 54 -1.68 -5.35 -21.22
CA GLY A 54 -2.04 -5.82 -22.55
C GLY A 54 -0.91 -6.58 -23.23
N MET A 55 -1.12 -7.01 -24.47
CA MET A 55 -0.06 -7.66 -25.25
C MET A 55 -0.28 -7.51 -26.76
N PRO A 56 0.79 -7.49 -27.57
CA PRO A 56 0.66 -7.48 -29.01
C PRO A 56 0.19 -8.85 -29.53
N PRO A 57 -0.43 -8.92 -30.73
CA PRO A 57 -0.97 -10.17 -31.28
C PRO A 57 0.05 -11.31 -31.41
N SER A 58 1.31 -11.00 -31.74
CA SER A 58 2.38 -12.00 -31.84
C SER A 58 2.69 -12.69 -30.51
N SER A 59 2.55 -11.96 -29.39
CA SER A 59 2.78 -12.52 -28.06
C SER A 59 1.58 -13.35 -27.59
N LEU A 60 0.37 -13.01 -28.02
CA LEU A 60 -0.84 -13.78 -27.71
C LEU A 60 -0.75 -15.19 -28.30
N GLU A 61 -0.36 -15.31 -29.57
CA GLU A 61 -0.20 -16.60 -30.25
C GLU A 61 0.84 -17.49 -29.55
N ALA A 62 2.04 -16.94 -29.27
CA ALA A 62 3.11 -17.68 -28.60
C ALA A 62 2.73 -18.13 -27.17
N MET A 63 2.05 -17.26 -26.40
CA MET A 63 1.61 -17.60 -25.04
C MET A 63 0.46 -18.62 -25.05
N SER A 64 -0.46 -18.52 -26.02
CA SER A 64 -1.55 -19.48 -26.21
C SER A 64 -1.00 -20.88 -26.51
N GLU A 65 -0.05 -21.00 -27.44
CA GLU A 65 0.62 -22.27 -27.77
C GLU A 65 1.34 -22.89 -26.57
N TYR A 66 2.06 -22.06 -25.81
CA TYR A 66 2.76 -22.51 -24.61
C TYR A 66 1.82 -23.11 -23.56
N PHE A 67 0.80 -22.37 -23.14
CA PHE A 67 -0.10 -22.80 -22.07
C PHE A 67 -1.15 -23.83 -22.52
N ALA A 68 -1.46 -23.91 -23.81
CA ALA A 68 -2.33 -24.97 -24.35
C ALA A 68 -1.66 -26.36 -24.31
N SER A 69 -0.33 -26.40 -24.38
CA SER A 69 0.46 -27.65 -24.38
C SER A 69 0.85 -28.14 -22.97
N GLY A 70 0.84 -27.26 -21.97
CA GLY A 70 1.30 -27.53 -20.61
C GLY A 70 0.17 -27.76 -19.59
N ASN A 71 0.53 -28.31 -18.43
CA ASN A 71 -0.36 -28.41 -17.27
C ASN A 71 -0.35 -27.17 -16.37
N ASN A 72 0.38 -26.13 -16.78
CA ASN A 72 0.56 -24.92 -15.98
C ASN A 72 -0.66 -24.01 -16.08
N GLN A 73 -1.15 -23.51 -14.95
CA GLN A 73 -2.24 -22.53 -14.92
C GLN A 73 -1.71 -21.14 -15.21
N LEU A 74 -2.34 -20.43 -16.16
CA LEU A 74 -2.12 -19.01 -16.37
C LEU A 74 -3.17 -18.17 -15.62
N LEU A 75 -2.69 -17.29 -14.75
CA LEU A 75 -3.47 -16.21 -14.13
C LEU A 75 -2.95 -14.88 -14.65
N ILE A 76 -3.85 -13.96 -15.01
CA ILE A 76 -3.50 -12.65 -15.54
C ILE A 76 -4.03 -11.59 -14.57
N LEU A 77 -3.13 -10.79 -14.00
CA LEU A 77 -3.48 -9.58 -13.26
C LEU A 77 -3.40 -8.40 -14.23
N ALA A 78 -4.57 -7.93 -14.66
CA ALA A 78 -4.73 -6.83 -15.60
C ALA A 78 -4.48 -5.49 -14.89
N MET A 79 -3.39 -4.84 -15.27
CA MET A 79 -2.94 -3.56 -14.72
C MET A 79 -3.52 -2.40 -15.53
N GLY A 80 -4.18 -1.47 -14.85
CA GLY A 80 -4.73 -0.27 -15.46
C GLY A 80 -6.22 -0.14 -15.18
N ASN A 81 -6.73 1.07 -15.41
CA ASN A 81 -8.13 1.38 -15.22
C ASN A 81 -8.80 1.57 -16.59
N PRO A 82 -9.82 0.76 -16.95
CA PRO A 82 -10.50 0.89 -18.24
C PRO A 82 -11.25 2.22 -18.42
N GLU A 83 -11.58 2.91 -17.33
CA GLU A 83 -12.36 4.16 -17.34
C GLU A 83 -11.48 5.42 -17.56
N PHE A 84 -10.15 5.30 -17.45
CA PHE A 84 -9.24 6.44 -17.60
C PHE A 84 -8.30 6.25 -18.79
N ASN A 85 -8.21 7.27 -19.64
CA ASN A 85 -7.23 7.31 -20.73
C ASN A 85 -5.83 7.60 -20.17
N ALA A 86 -5.07 6.55 -19.87
CA ALA A 86 -3.64 6.62 -19.61
C ALA A 86 -2.83 6.61 -20.92
N ASN A 87 -1.55 6.98 -20.86
CA ASN A 87 -0.61 6.91 -22.00
C ASN A 87 -0.47 5.49 -22.58
N SER A 88 -0.74 4.46 -21.78
CA SER A 88 -0.90 3.07 -22.20
C SER A 88 -2.27 2.56 -21.73
N PRO A 89 -3.29 2.50 -22.61
CA PRO A 89 -4.61 2.02 -22.22
C PRO A 89 -4.56 0.51 -21.97
N LEU A 90 -5.38 0.05 -21.01
CA LEU A 90 -5.59 -1.36 -20.73
C LEU A 90 -6.25 -2.04 -21.93
N ASP A 91 -5.60 -3.03 -22.53
CA ASP A 91 -6.18 -3.90 -23.55
C ASP A 91 -6.79 -5.14 -22.89
N LEU A 92 -7.99 -4.98 -22.33
CA LEU A 92 -8.68 -6.08 -21.67
C LEU A 92 -9.09 -7.19 -22.66
N ASN A 93 -9.32 -6.85 -23.93
CA ASN A 93 -9.79 -7.80 -24.94
C ASN A 93 -8.71 -8.83 -25.27
N SER A 94 -7.47 -8.39 -25.48
CA SER A 94 -6.35 -9.32 -25.74
C SER A 94 -6.14 -10.29 -24.57
N LEU A 95 -6.27 -9.79 -23.34
CA LEU A 95 -6.06 -10.60 -22.13
C LEU A 95 -7.19 -11.61 -21.92
N GLN A 96 -8.44 -11.21 -22.14
CA GLN A 96 -9.59 -12.11 -22.08
C GLN A 96 -9.53 -13.18 -23.18
N GLN A 97 -9.10 -12.81 -24.38
CA GLN A 97 -8.90 -13.77 -25.47
C GLN A 97 -7.90 -14.85 -25.06
N LEU A 98 -6.70 -14.47 -24.60
CA LEU A 98 -5.69 -15.42 -24.15
C LEU A 98 -6.23 -16.32 -23.04
N ALA A 99 -6.86 -15.75 -22.01
CA ALA A 99 -7.42 -16.51 -20.90
C ALA A 99 -8.47 -17.53 -21.36
N ASN A 100 -9.33 -17.17 -22.31
CA ASN A 100 -10.33 -18.10 -22.85
C ASN A 100 -9.71 -19.24 -23.65
N GLU A 101 -8.64 -18.97 -24.41
CA GLU A 101 -7.96 -19.99 -25.23
C GLU A 101 -7.24 -21.04 -24.36
N VAL A 102 -6.62 -20.63 -23.25
CA VAL A 102 -5.78 -21.51 -22.41
C VAL A 102 -6.46 -21.96 -21.12
N SER A 103 -7.77 -21.75 -20.98
CA SER A 103 -8.50 -21.96 -19.71
C SER A 103 -7.89 -21.20 -18.52
N GLY A 104 -7.25 -20.06 -18.81
CA GLY A 104 -6.70 -19.13 -17.84
C GLY A 104 -7.77 -18.24 -17.21
N ARG A 105 -7.35 -17.34 -16.32
CA ARG A 105 -8.25 -16.38 -15.66
C ARG A 105 -7.66 -14.99 -15.68
N VAL A 106 -8.51 -13.98 -15.89
CA VAL A 106 -8.13 -12.57 -15.80
C VAL A 106 -8.77 -11.98 -14.55
N GLN A 107 -7.97 -11.26 -13.77
CA GLN A 107 -8.41 -10.45 -12.64
C GLN A 107 -7.95 -9.01 -12.87
N LEU A 108 -8.87 -8.05 -12.78
CA LEU A 108 -8.54 -6.63 -12.76
C LEU A 108 -7.95 -6.27 -11.40
N VAL A 109 -6.95 -5.39 -11.39
CA VAL A 109 -6.39 -4.85 -10.15
C VAL A 109 -7.46 -4.07 -9.38
N THR A 110 -7.57 -4.31 -8.08
CA THR A 110 -8.52 -3.63 -7.20
C THR A 110 -7.79 -2.70 -6.23
N ILE A 111 -8.48 -1.67 -5.72
CA ILE A 111 -7.92 -0.78 -4.69
C ILE A 111 -7.87 -1.51 -3.33
N ASP A 112 -8.77 -2.46 -3.13
CA ASP A 112 -8.76 -3.37 -1.99
C ASP A 112 -8.06 -4.70 -2.33
N ASN A 113 -8.06 -5.64 -1.37
CA ASN A 113 -7.40 -6.94 -1.51
C ASN A 113 -8.26 -8.00 -2.21
N GLN A 114 -9.37 -7.65 -2.89
CA GLN A 114 -10.24 -8.65 -3.52
C GLN A 114 -9.53 -9.41 -4.63
N ASP A 115 -8.78 -8.71 -5.48
CA ASP A 115 -7.95 -9.28 -6.52
C ASP A 115 -6.95 -10.32 -5.98
N ILE A 116 -6.20 -9.98 -4.93
CA ILE A 116 -5.20 -10.84 -4.31
C ILE A 116 -5.87 -12.05 -3.67
N ASN A 117 -6.97 -11.86 -2.93
CA ASN A 117 -7.72 -12.96 -2.31
C ASN A 117 -8.26 -13.92 -3.37
N GLN A 118 -8.74 -13.39 -4.49
CA GLN A 118 -9.27 -14.18 -5.59
C GLN A 118 -8.17 -14.99 -6.28
N ILE A 119 -7.02 -14.36 -6.57
CA ILE A 119 -5.83 -15.04 -7.14
C ILE A 119 -5.37 -16.16 -6.21
N ASN A 120 -5.22 -15.89 -4.90
CA ASN A 120 -4.83 -16.89 -3.91
C ASN A 120 -5.79 -18.08 -3.91
N SER A 121 -7.11 -17.84 -3.97
CA SER A 121 -8.11 -18.92 -4.03
C SER A 121 -7.97 -19.82 -5.27
N TRP A 122 -7.52 -19.25 -6.40
CA TRP A 122 -7.30 -19.99 -7.64
C TRP A 122 -6.01 -20.81 -7.59
N VAL A 123 -4.93 -20.21 -7.06
CA VAL A 123 -3.65 -20.88 -6.82
C VAL A 123 -3.85 -22.07 -5.88
N GLU A 124 -4.50 -21.87 -4.73
CA GLU A 124 -4.78 -22.93 -3.75
C GLU A 124 -5.58 -24.08 -4.37
N ARG A 125 -6.62 -23.76 -5.15
CA ARG A 125 -7.44 -24.77 -5.83
C ARG A 125 -6.63 -25.56 -6.86
N HIS A 126 -5.80 -24.87 -7.65
CA HIS A 126 -4.96 -25.53 -8.64
C HIS A 126 -3.92 -26.45 -7.99
N MET A 127 -3.29 -26.01 -6.88
CA MET A 127 -2.37 -26.87 -6.12
C MET A 127 -3.07 -28.08 -5.48
N GLN A 128 -4.29 -27.91 -4.93
CA GLN A 128 -5.06 -29.00 -4.32
C GLN A 128 -5.45 -30.09 -5.33
N ILE A 129 -5.82 -29.69 -6.55
CA ILE A 129 -6.19 -30.64 -7.61
C ILE A 129 -4.99 -31.45 -8.07
N ASN A 130 -3.81 -30.84 -8.12
CA ASN A 130 -2.59 -31.47 -8.65
C ASN A 130 -1.71 -32.14 -7.58
N GLY A 131 -2.20 -32.27 -6.34
CA GLY A 131 -1.63 -33.18 -5.35
C GLY A 131 -0.32 -32.73 -4.68
N ASP A 132 0.14 -31.50 -4.94
CA ASP A 132 1.44 -31.01 -4.43
C ASP A 132 1.34 -30.39 -3.02
N THR A 133 0.30 -30.73 -2.26
CA THR A 133 0.09 -30.20 -0.92
C THR A 133 0.66 -31.15 0.14
N VAL A 134 1.84 -30.80 0.63
CA VAL A 134 2.30 -31.18 1.99
C VAL A 134 1.51 -30.37 3.04
N MET A 135 0.18 -30.31 2.93
CA MET A 135 -0.67 -29.71 3.95
C MET A 135 -1.19 -30.82 4.86
N PRO A 136 -0.87 -30.81 6.18
CA PRO A 136 -1.49 -31.73 7.12
C PRO A 136 -2.96 -31.38 7.24
N TRP A 137 -3.84 -32.25 6.77
CA TRP A 137 -5.29 -32.13 6.97
C TRP A 137 -5.57 -32.03 8.47
N GLN A 138 -6.07 -30.88 8.91
CA GLN A 138 -6.49 -30.69 10.29
C GLN A 138 -7.97 -31.03 10.38
N ASP A 139 -8.30 -32.16 11.00
CA ASP A 139 -9.68 -32.56 11.24
C ASP A 139 -10.38 -31.49 12.09
N MET A 140 -11.48 -30.92 11.59
CA MET A 140 -12.31 -29.94 12.29
C MET A 140 -13.71 -30.51 12.60
N GLY A 141 -13.91 -31.81 12.41
CA GLY A 141 -15.19 -32.50 12.61
C GLY A 141 -15.71 -32.48 14.05
N TYR A 142 -14.87 -32.11 15.02
CA TYR A 142 -15.24 -32.08 16.44
C TYR A 142 -16.36 -31.07 16.75
N ILE A 143 -16.43 -29.95 16.02
CA ILE A 143 -17.49 -28.95 16.21
C ILE A 143 -18.85 -29.53 15.82
N VAL A 144 -18.89 -30.39 14.79
CA VAL A 144 -20.10 -31.07 14.30
C VAL A 144 -20.60 -32.13 15.29
N LEU A 145 -19.73 -32.59 16.19
CA LEU A 145 -20.06 -33.58 17.21
C LEU A 145 -21.05 -33.03 18.25
N PHE A 146 -20.97 -31.73 18.59
CA PHE A 146 -21.89 -31.08 19.54
C PHE A 146 -23.35 -31.00 19.05
N PRO A 147 -23.67 -30.50 17.84
CA PRO A 147 -25.03 -30.50 17.33
C PRO A 147 -25.56 -31.93 17.12
N ILE A 148 -24.73 -32.87 16.67
CA ILE A 148 -25.11 -34.29 16.58
C ILE A 148 -25.43 -34.85 17.96
N ALA A 149 -24.63 -34.53 18.99
CA ALA A 149 -24.88 -34.97 20.36
C ALA A 149 -26.20 -34.40 20.92
N VAL A 150 -26.51 -33.13 20.64
CA VAL A 150 -27.81 -32.53 21.03
C VAL A 150 -28.97 -33.23 20.32
N LEU A 151 -28.85 -33.52 19.02
CA LEU A 151 -29.86 -34.27 18.27
C LEU A 151 -30.04 -35.70 18.82
N LEU A 152 -28.95 -36.37 19.19
CA LEU A 152 -28.99 -37.69 19.81
C LEU A 152 -29.60 -37.66 21.22
N LEU A 153 -29.31 -36.64 22.02
CA LEU A 153 -29.90 -36.46 23.36
C LEU A 153 -31.41 -36.29 23.29
N LEU A 154 -31.89 -35.54 22.30
CA LEU A 154 -33.31 -35.37 22.04
C LEU A 154 -34.00 -36.69 21.63
N TRP A 155 -33.25 -37.62 21.02
CA TRP A 155 -33.74 -38.95 20.62
C TRP A 155 -33.94 -39.93 21.80
N PHE A 156 -33.34 -39.68 22.96
CA PHE A 156 -33.42 -40.58 24.13
C PHE A 156 -34.72 -40.47 24.94
N ARG A 157 -35.63 -39.54 24.59
CA ARG A 157 -36.89 -39.34 25.33
C ARG A 157 -37.97 -40.34 24.87
N LYS A 158 -38.45 -41.19 25.79
CA LYS A 158 -39.55 -42.16 25.53
C LYS A 158 -40.81 -41.44 25.00
N GLY A 159 -41.25 -41.80 23.79
CA GLY A 159 -42.48 -41.30 23.16
C GLY A 159 -42.30 -40.30 22.00
N TRP A 160 -41.07 -39.88 21.68
CA TRP A 160 -40.80 -38.80 20.72
C TRP A 160 -40.93 -39.16 19.22
N LEU A 161 -40.86 -40.44 18.85
CA LEU A 161 -40.87 -40.86 17.43
C LEU A 161 -42.21 -40.58 16.71
N VAL A 162 -43.32 -40.51 17.47
CA VAL A 162 -44.68 -40.33 16.91
C VAL A 162 -44.99 -38.87 16.58
N GLN A 163 -44.35 -37.90 17.24
CA GLN A 163 -44.66 -36.48 17.07
C GLN A 163 -43.98 -35.84 15.85
N TRP A 164 -42.82 -36.34 15.40
CA TRP A 164 -42.10 -35.78 14.26
C TRP A 164 -42.70 -36.17 12.89
N CYS A 165 -43.43 -37.29 12.81
CA CYS A 165 -44.20 -37.63 11.60
C CYS A 165 -45.31 -36.61 11.33
N LEU A 166 -45.90 -36.02 12.38
CA LEU A 166 -46.91 -34.97 12.28
C LEU A 166 -46.32 -33.60 11.90
N VAL A 167 -45.15 -33.25 12.45
CA VAL A 167 -44.45 -31.99 12.11
C VAL A 167 -43.93 -32.02 10.67
N GLY A 168 -43.42 -33.16 10.20
CA GLY A 168 -43.00 -33.34 8.80
C GLY A 168 -44.17 -33.20 7.81
N ALA A 169 -45.37 -33.67 8.17
CA ALA A 169 -46.57 -33.51 7.35
C ALA A 169 -47.07 -32.06 7.27
N VAL A 170 -46.86 -31.26 8.33
CA VAL A 170 -47.28 -29.84 8.39
C VAL A 170 -46.28 -28.92 7.68
N LEU A 171 -44.97 -29.20 7.72
CA LEU A 171 -43.94 -28.36 7.12
C LEU A 171 -43.85 -28.45 5.58
N VAL A 172 -44.32 -29.54 4.97
CA VAL A 172 -44.37 -29.65 3.49
C VAL A 172 -45.49 -28.78 2.88
N GLY A 173 -46.47 -28.35 3.69
CA GLY A 173 -47.59 -27.51 3.23
C GLY A 173 -47.27 -26.02 3.05
N SER A 174 -46.13 -25.52 3.52
CA SER A 174 -45.85 -24.07 3.61
C SER A 174 -44.89 -23.51 2.55
N VAL A 175 -44.48 -24.30 1.55
CA VAL A 175 -43.63 -23.82 0.45
C VAL A 175 -44.49 -23.22 -0.67
N MET A 176 -44.95 -21.98 -0.49
CA MET A 176 -45.29 -21.08 -1.60
C MET A 176 -44.40 -19.83 -1.50
N PRO A 177 -43.64 -19.48 -2.56
CA PRO A 177 -42.74 -18.33 -2.51
C PRO A 177 -43.51 -17.01 -2.66
N GLN A 178 -43.23 -16.04 -1.79
CA GLN A 178 -43.68 -14.65 -1.95
C GLN A 178 -42.75 -13.89 -2.92
N GLN A 179 -43.36 -13.02 -3.72
CA GLN A 179 -42.74 -12.24 -4.77
C GLN A 179 -41.76 -11.19 -4.21
N ALA A 180 -40.58 -11.11 -4.82
CA ALA A 180 -39.56 -10.10 -4.55
C ALA A 180 -40.00 -8.72 -5.06
N MET A 181 -39.81 -7.68 -4.25
CA MET A 181 -39.97 -6.28 -4.66
C MET A 181 -38.60 -5.65 -4.93
N ALA A 182 -38.44 -5.08 -6.14
CA ALA A 182 -37.29 -4.29 -6.53
C ALA A 182 -37.54 -2.79 -6.23
N GLN A 183 -36.51 -2.07 -5.82
CA GLN A 183 -36.49 -0.61 -5.78
C GLN A 183 -35.41 -0.06 -6.72
N PRO A 184 -35.64 1.09 -7.39
CA PRO A 184 -34.71 1.66 -8.34
C PRO A 184 -33.59 2.42 -7.62
N VAL A 185 -32.35 2.20 -8.04
CA VAL A 185 -31.17 2.94 -7.58
C VAL A 185 -31.05 4.22 -8.41
N LYS A 186 -30.98 5.37 -7.73
CA LYS A 186 -30.53 6.65 -8.31
C LYS A 186 -29.03 6.79 -8.10
N SER A 187 -28.31 7.01 -9.19
CA SER A 187 -26.89 7.34 -9.26
C SER A 187 -26.67 8.85 -9.06
N VAL A 188 -25.91 9.28 -8.04
CA VAL A 188 -25.06 10.49 -8.05
C VAL A 188 -23.95 10.36 -6.99
N ALA A 189 -22.72 10.64 -7.43
CA ALA A 189 -21.49 11.01 -6.73
C ALA A 189 -20.83 10.02 -5.74
N GLU A 190 -19.63 9.58 -6.13
CA GLU A 190 -18.68 8.83 -5.32
C GLU A 190 -17.95 9.80 -4.37
N GLU A 191 -18.52 9.98 -3.18
CA GLU A 191 -17.77 10.43 -2.00
C GLU A 191 -17.21 9.19 -1.29
N ALA A 192 -15.98 9.29 -0.78
CA ALA A 192 -15.21 8.24 -0.09
C ALA A 192 -16.09 7.30 0.76
N PRO A 193 -15.81 5.99 0.84
CA PRO A 193 -16.69 5.03 1.48
C PRO A 193 -16.94 5.45 2.94
N LEU A 194 -18.06 6.12 3.16
CA LEU A 194 -18.62 6.35 4.47
C LEU A 194 -18.89 4.95 5.01
N GLU A 195 -18.17 4.54 6.05
CA GLU A 195 -18.48 3.33 6.79
C GLU A 195 -20.00 3.27 6.97
N GLN A 196 -20.64 2.22 6.44
CA GLN A 196 -22.09 2.10 6.54
C GLN A 196 -22.45 1.96 8.01
N VAL A 197 -22.76 3.09 8.66
CA VAL A 197 -23.14 3.14 10.06
C VAL A 197 -24.41 2.31 10.21
N SER A 198 -24.30 1.20 10.94
CA SER A 198 -25.41 0.28 11.14
C SER A 198 -26.61 1.03 11.71
N ASN A 199 -27.82 0.60 11.36
CA ASN A 199 -29.04 1.15 11.97
C ASN A 199 -29.01 1.00 13.51
N TRP A 200 -28.33 -0.03 14.00
CA TRP A 200 -28.08 -0.24 15.43
C TRP A 200 -27.13 0.79 16.03
N ASP A 201 -26.05 1.14 15.33
CA ASP A 201 -25.10 2.15 15.81
C ASP A 201 -25.80 3.50 15.90
N ARG A 202 -26.60 3.89 14.90
CA ARG A 202 -27.39 5.13 14.95
C ARG A 202 -28.40 5.16 16.08
N ALA A 203 -29.10 4.05 16.33
CA ALA A 203 -30.04 3.94 17.44
C ALA A 203 -29.33 4.04 18.80
N TRP A 204 -28.18 3.36 18.95
CA TRP A 204 -27.37 3.43 20.17
C TRP A 204 -26.79 4.83 20.40
N GLN A 205 -26.30 5.50 19.35
CA GLN A 205 -25.82 6.88 19.46
C GLN A 205 -26.93 7.85 19.85
N SER A 206 -28.12 7.72 19.24
CA SER A 206 -29.28 8.54 19.61
C SER A 206 -29.70 8.33 21.06
N TRP A 207 -29.55 7.11 21.58
CA TRP A 207 -29.79 6.82 22.99
C TRP A 207 -28.72 7.45 23.89
N LEU A 208 -27.43 7.37 23.55
CA LEU A 208 -26.35 8.00 24.32
C LEU A 208 -26.47 9.53 24.35
N ASP A 209 -26.86 10.15 23.23
CA ASP A 209 -27.06 11.61 23.11
C ASP A 209 -28.15 12.14 24.07
N ILE A 210 -29.06 11.28 24.57
CA ILE A 210 -30.06 11.65 25.59
C ILE A 210 -29.40 11.82 26.97
N TRP A 211 -28.39 11.01 27.28
CA TRP A 211 -27.79 10.92 28.62
C TRP A 211 -26.48 11.69 28.76
N PHE A 212 -25.72 11.81 27.68
CA PHE A 212 -24.39 12.42 27.67
C PHE A 212 -24.24 13.41 26.54
N THR A 213 -23.65 14.57 26.85
CA THR A 213 -23.27 15.52 25.78
C THR A 213 -22.20 14.91 24.89
N ARG A 214 -22.10 15.40 23.65
CA ARG A 214 -21.08 14.95 22.72
C ARG A 214 -19.64 15.14 23.24
N ASP A 215 -19.40 16.21 24.00
CA ASP A 215 -18.10 16.42 24.65
C ASP A 215 -17.84 15.44 25.78
N GLN A 216 -18.86 15.04 26.56
CA GLN A 216 -18.72 14.00 27.58
C GLN A 216 -18.45 12.63 26.96
N GLN A 217 -19.13 12.31 25.86
CA GLN A 217 -18.85 11.10 25.09
C GLN A 217 -17.42 11.11 24.52
N GLY A 218 -17.00 12.26 23.98
CA GLY A 218 -15.62 12.48 23.52
C GLY A 218 -14.61 12.27 24.65
N GLN A 219 -14.87 12.84 25.83
CA GLN A 219 -13.99 12.69 26.99
C GLN A 219 -13.89 11.24 27.45
N TYR A 220 -15.00 10.52 27.50
CA TYR A 220 -14.98 9.10 27.83
C TYR A 220 -14.10 8.30 26.86
N LEU A 221 -14.22 8.56 25.55
CA LEU A 221 -13.38 7.91 24.53
C LEU A 221 -11.90 8.33 24.65
N PHE A 222 -11.65 9.60 24.96
CA PHE A 222 -10.31 10.13 25.17
C PHE A 222 -9.63 9.45 26.38
N ASP A 223 -10.34 9.27 27.48
CA ASP A 223 -9.84 8.57 28.67
C ASP A 223 -9.55 7.09 28.40
N LYS A 224 -10.24 6.50 27.41
CA LYS A 224 -9.98 5.15 26.88
C LYS A 224 -8.86 5.11 25.84
N GLN A 225 -8.15 6.23 25.61
CA GLN A 225 -7.09 6.37 24.61
C GLN A 225 -7.56 6.18 23.16
N GLN A 226 -8.88 6.28 22.91
CA GLN A 226 -9.48 6.20 21.58
C GLN A 226 -9.54 7.60 20.97
N TYR A 227 -8.38 8.20 20.75
CA TYR A 227 -8.26 9.63 20.44
C TYR A 227 -8.94 10.06 19.14
N LEU A 228 -8.86 9.25 18.08
CA LEU A 228 -9.49 9.57 16.79
C LEU A 228 -11.02 9.57 16.89
N GLU A 229 -11.59 8.57 17.58
CA GLU A 229 -13.03 8.50 17.83
C GLU A 229 -13.49 9.63 18.77
N ALA A 230 -12.69 9.95 19.79
CA ALA A 230 -12.95 11.09 20.67
C ALA A 230 -13.03 12.41 19.87
N ALA A 231 -12.09 12.64 18.94
CA ALA A 231 -12.08 13.82 18.08
C ALA A 231 -13.36 13.94 17.24
N LYS A 232 -13.86 12.82 16.70
CA LYS A 232 -15.14 12.78 15.96
C LYS A 232 -16.34 13.15 16.84
N ARG A 233 -16.26 12.94 18.16
CA ARG A 233 -17.35 13.23 19.11
C ARG A 233 -17.32 14.65 19.64
N TYR A 234 -16.16 15.17 20.01
CA TYR A 234 -16.06 16.52 20.59
C TYR A 234 -16.74 17.57 19.70
N GLN A 235 -17.61 18.38 20.29
CA GLN A 235 -18.15 19.60 19.70
C GLN A 235 -17.22 20.79 19.98
N ASP A 236 -16.60 20.83 21.16
CA ASP A 236 -15.62 21.83 21.50
C ASP A 236 -14.38 21.74 20.58
N PRO A 237 -14.01 22.82 19.86
CA PRO A 237 -12.95 22.78 18.87
C PRO A 237 -11.56 22.60 19.51
N MET A 238 -11.36 23.06 20.75
CA MET A 238 -10.09 22.90 21.47
C MET A 238 -9.88 21.43 21.84
N HIS A 239 -10.86 20.79 22.47
CA HIS A 239 -10.79 19.36 22.79
C HIS A 239 -10.70 18.48 21.56
N ARG A 240 -11.43 18.83 20.48
CA ARG A 240 -11.32 18.14 19.20
C ARG A 240 -9.90 18.23 18.62
N GLY A 241 -9.29 19.42 18.61
CA GLY A 241 -7.91 19.62 18.14
C GLY A 241 -6.91 18.84 18.99
N ILE A 242 -7.07 18.85 20.32
CA ILE A 242 -6.24 18.06 21.25
C ILE A 242 -6.37 16.57 20.95
N ALA A 243 -7.59 16.06 20.78
CA ALA A 243 -7.83 14.66 20.44
C ALA A 243 -7.16 14.27 19.11
N TYR A 244 -7.24 15.09 18.06
CA TYR A 244 -6.48 14.85 16.83
C TYR A 244 -4.96 14.84 17.06
N TYR A 245 -4.43 15.74 17.89
CA TYR A 245 -3.00 15.78 18.20
C TYR A 245 -2.54 14.49 18.89
N TYR A 246 -3.29 13.99 19.86
CA TYR A 246 -2.99 12.72 20.55
C TYR A 246 -3.21 11.50 19.65
N ALA A 247 -4.09 11.58 18.65
CA ALA A 247 -4.27 10.55 17.63
C ALA A 247 -3.12 10.49 16.60
N GLY A 248 -2.18 11.45 16.62
CA GLY A 248 -1.11 11.56 15.62
C GLY A 248 -1.54 12.30 14.34
N GLU A 249 -2.77 12.79 14.27
CA GLU A 249 -3.35 13.51 13.14
C GLU A 249 -2.98 15.00 13.19
N TYR A 250 -1.67 15.30 13.13
CA TYR A 250 -1.15 16.65 13.37
C TYR A 250 -1.63 17.69 12.36
N LYS A 251 -1.88 17.28 11.10
CA LYS A 251 -2.48 18.15 10.07
C LYS A 251 -3.90 18.57 10.44
N LEU A 252 -4.72 17.62 10.88
CA LEU A 252 -6.10 17.89 11.33
C LEU A 252 -6.10 18.71 12.61
N ALA A 253 -5.22 18.39 13.56
CA ALA A 253 -5.05 19.15 14.81
C ALA A 253 -4.68 20.61 14.52
N HIS A 254 -3.65 20.84 13.69
CA HIS A 254 -3.26 22.17 13.25
C HIS A 254 -4.43 22.93 12.63
N ALA A 255 -5.15 22.30 11.69
CA ALA A 255 -6.32 22.90 11.05
C ALA A 255 -7.45 23.22 12.05
N GLN A 256 -7.65 22.44 13.12
CA GLN A 256 -8.61 22.80 14.17
C GLN A 256 -8.11 24.01 14.98
N PHE A 257 -6.85 24.00 15.41
CA PHE A 257 -6.32 25.03 16.30
C PHE A 257 -6.21 26.41 15.66
N VAL A 258 -5.84 26.52 14.38
CA VAL A 258 -5.71 27.81 13.69
C VAL A 258 -7.05 28.57 13.55
N ASN A 259 -8.17 27.86 13.70
CA ASN A 259 -9.50 28.45 13.64
C ASN A 259 -10.02 28.92 15.01
N ILE A 260 -9.23 28.76 16.08
CA ILE A 260 -9.61 29.15 17.44
C ILE A 260 -8.79 30.38 17.83
N ASP A 261 -9.48 31.49 18.10
CA ASP A 261 -8.87 32.72 18.58
C ASP A 261 -8.46 32.59 20.07
N SER A 262 -7.33 31.94 20.31
CA SER A 262 -6.80 31.69 21.65
C SER A 262 -5.27 31.52 21.62
N PRO A 263 -4.53 32.15 22.54
CA PRO A 263 -3.08 31.93 22.67
C PRO A 263 -2.71 30.45 22.88
N LEU A 264 -3.52 29.70 23.63
CA LEU A 264 -3.31 28.26 23.83
C LEU A 264 -3.53 27.47 22.54
N ALA A 265 -4.48 27.88 21.70
CA ALA A 265 -4.70 27.24 20.41
C ALA A 265 -3.52 27.50 19.47
N LEU A 266 -3.03 28.73 19.40
CA LEU A 266 -1.82 29.07 18.63
C LEU A 266 -0.59 28.28 19.10
N PHE A 267 -0.41 28.12 20.41
CA PHE A 267 0.62 27.25 20.98
C PHE A 267 0.47 25.79 20.51
N ASN A 268 -0.75 25.25 20.52
CA ASN A 268 -1.02 23.88 20.07
C ASN A 268 -0.89 23.73 18.55
N ALA A 269 -1.20 24.78 17.77
CA ALA A 269 -0.94 24.84 16.33
C ALA A 269 0.57 24.77 16.04
N ALA A 270 1.40 25.51 16.80
CA ALA A 270 2.85 25.48 16.67
C ALA A 270 3.43 24.10 17.04
N ASN A 271 2.92 23.46 18.10
CA ASN A 271 3.26 22.07 18.42
C ASN A 271 2.89 21.10 17.29
N SER A 272 1.72 21.29 16.68
CA SER A 272 1.25 20.46 15.57
C SER A 272 2.13 20.64 14.32
N LEU A 273 2.59 21.86 14.03
CA LEU A 273 3.55 22.13 12.96
C LEU A 273 4.91 21.48 13.24
N ALA A 274 5.43 21.58 14.46
CA ALA A 274 6.67 20.94 14.84
C ALA A 274 6.60 19.41 14.64
N ARG A 275 5.48 18.78 14.95
CA ARG A 275 5.26 17.34 14.71
C ARG A 275 5.17 16.97 13.23
N GLN A 276 4.77 17.91 12.37
CA GLN A 276 4.78 17.77 10.91
C GLN A 276 6.17 18.01 10.29
N ARG A 277 7.19 18.30 11.10
CA ARG A 277 8.55 18.70 10.68
C ARG A 277 8.62 20.06 9.99
N GLU A 278 7.58 20.87 10.14
CA GLU A 278 7.53 22.26 9.68
C GLU A 278 8.20 23.17 10.72
N TYR A 279 9.49 22.95 10.97
CA TYR A 279 10.21 23.56 12.08
C TYR A 279 10.33 25.08 11.94
N ILE A 280 10.54 25.58 10.74
CA ILE A 280 10.59 27.02 10.46
C ILE A 280 9.23 27.67 10.76
N LYS A 281 8.13 27.10 10.26
CA LYS A 281 6.78 27.60 10.52
C LYS A 281 6.43 27.54 12.01
N ALA A 282 6.80 26.45 12.70
CA ALA A 282 6.58 26.30 14.13
C ALA A 282 7.37 27.33 14.95
N ARG A 283 8.66 27.55 14.64
CA ARG A 283 9.50 28.59 15.25
C ARG A 283 8.86 29.97 15.12
N ASN A 284 8.47 30.34 13.90
CA ASN A 284 7.87 31.64 13.61
C ASN A 284 6.55 31.82 14.37
N LEU A 285 5.75 30.75 14.49
CA LEU A 285 4.50 30.81 15.25
C LEU A 285 4.72 30.94 16.76
N TYR A 286 5.76 30.31 17.32
CA TYR A 286 6.15 30.52 18.72
C TYR A 286 6.66 31.94 18.97
N GLN A 287 7.45 32.51 18.05
CA GLN A 287 7.90 33.90 18.13
C GLN A 287 6.70 34.86 18.12
N LEU A 288 5.77 34.68 17.16
CA LEU A 288 4.54 35.46 17.09
C LEU A 288 3.70 35.35 18.39
N LEU A 289 3.63 34.15 18.97
CA LEU A 289 2.89 33.94 20.22
C LEU A 289 3.52 34.71 21.40
N LEU A 290 4.86 34.80 21.46
CA LEU A 290 5.57 35.54 22.52
C LEU A 290 5.45 37.07 22.41
N GLU A 291 5.00 37.59 21.26
CA GLU A 291 4.64 39.00 21.10
C GLU A 291 3.30 39.35 21.78
N GLN A 292 2.49 38.35 22.14
CA GLN A 292 1.20 38.53 22.79
C GLN A 292 1.31 38.54 24.32
N GLU A 293 0.26 39.03 24.98
CA GLU A 293 0.12 38.90 26.43
C GLU A 293 -0.29 37.46 26.80
N LEU A 294 0.62 36.72 27.44
CA LEU A 294 0.43 35.34 27.85
C LEU A 294 0.44 35.22 29.38
N ASP A 295 -0.30 34.24 29.90
CA ASP A 295 -0.08 33.79 31.27
C ASP A 295 1.35 33.24 31.44
N GLN A 296 1.86 33.30 32.67
CA GLN A 296 3.25 32.92 32.95
C GLN A 296 3.56 31.47 32.53
N ALA A 297 2.65 30.53 32.77
CA ALA A 297 2.87 29.13 32.47
C ALA A 297 2.92 28.87 30.96
N LEU A 298 2.05 29.51 30.17
CA LEU A 298 2.06 29.41 28.72
C LEU A 298 3.29 30.09 28.12
N ARG A 299 3.72 31.24 28.66
CA ARG A 299 4.95 31.91 28.24
C ARG A 299 6.17 31.00 28.43
N GLU A 300 6.34 30.43 29.63
CA GLU A 300 7.46 29.52 29.92
C GLU A 300 7.46 28.29 29.01
N ARG A 301 6.30 27.69 28.74
CA ARG A 301 6.18 26.55 27.81
C ARG A 301 6.55 26.94 26.37
N THR A 302 6.16 28.13 25.95
CA THR A 302 6.42 28.68 24.61
C THR A 302 7.92 28.94 24.42
N GLU A 303 8.57 29.59 25.39
CA GLU A 303 10.01 29.84 25.36
C GLU A 303 10.83 28.54 25.32
N ASN A 304 10.45 27.55 26.12
CA ASN A 304 11.11 26.25 26.13
C ASN A 304 10.98 25.53 24.79
N ASN A 305 9.77 25.49 24.20
CA ASN A 305 9.55 24.86 22.91
C ASN A 305 10.27 25.59 21.78
N LEU A 306 10.29 26.92 21.80
CA LEU A 306 11.05 27.74 20.85
C LEU A 306 12.55 27.42 20.92
N LYS A 307 13.11 27.33 22.14
CA LYS A 307 14.52 26.96 22.33
C LYS A 307 14.85 25.57 21.78
N VAL A 308 13.96 24.60 22.01
CA VAL A 308 14.13 23.24 21.46
C VAL A 308 14.08 23.25 19.93
N LEU A 309 13.11 23.93 19.35
CA LEU A 309 12.97 24.06 17.89
C LEU A 309 14.17 24.75 17.27
N GLN A 310 14.66 25.84 17.87
CA GLN A 310 15.86 26.53 17.42
C GLN A 310 17.07 25.60 17.45
N GLY A 311 17.27 24.83 18.52
CA GLY A 311 18.37 23.88 18.59
C GLY A 311 18.30 22.78 17.52
N ILE A 312 17.10 22.32 17.15
CA ILE A 312 16.90 21.37 16.05
C ILE A 312 17.27 22.02 14.71
N ILE A 313 16.79 23.25 14.47
CA ILE A 313 17.07 24.00 13.24
C ILE A 313 18.58 24.26 13.10
N ASP A 314 19.24 24.68 14.18
CA ASP A 314 20.68 24.95 14.20
C ASP A 314 21.50 23.68 13.89
N GLU A 315 21.08 22.52 14.41
CA GLU A 315 21.71 21.23 14.12
C GLU A 315 21.54 20.83 12.64
N VAL A 316 20.32 21.00 12.09
CA VAL A 316 20.03 20.74 10.67
C VAL A 316 20.87 21.67 9.78
N ASN A 317 20.93 22.95 10.09
CA ASN A 317 21.73 23.93 9.36
C ASN A 317 23.23 23.59 9.47
N ARG A 318 23.73 23.19 10.64
CA ARG A 318 25.13 22.77 10.82
C ARG A 318 25.48 21.53 10.00
N LEU A 319 24.57 20.54 9.95
CA LEU A 319 24.76 19.36 9.14
C LEU A 319 24.80 19.73 7.65
N SER A 320 23.90 20.59 7.20
CA SER A 320 23.88 21.12 5.83
C SER A 320 25.17 21.85 5.48
N GLU A 321 25.65 22.75 6.33
CA GLU A 321 26.94 23.43 6.14
C GLU A 321 28.14 22.46 6.17
N SER A 322 28.10 21.38 6.96
CA SER A 322 29.18 20.38 6.98
C SER A 322 29.27 19.53 5.71
N GLN A 323 28.19 19.47 4.93
CA GLN A 323 28.13 18.75 3.65
C GLN A 323 28.62 19.62 2.48
N LYS A 324 28.77 20.93 2.70
CA LYS A 324 29.29 21.89 1.73
C LYS A 324 30.72 21.55 1.32
N GLY A 325 30.94 21.29 0.04
CA GLY A 325 32.27 21.03 -0.53
C GLY A 325 32.85 19.63 -0.30
N THR A 326 32.03 18.63 0.04
CA THR A 326 32.48 17.23 0.02
C THR A 326 32.70 16.75 -1.42
N THR A 327 33.75 15.95 -1.65
CA THR A 327 34.21 15.56 -3.00
C THR A 327 33.40 14.42 -3.63
N ASP A 328 32.31 13.97 -3.00
CA ASP A 328 31.48 12.84 -3.45
C ASP A 328 30.40 13.24 -4.49
N GLY A 329 30.66 14.33 -5.21
CA GLY A 329 29.77 14.88 -6.22
C GLY A 329 28.95 16.02 -5.65
N ALA A 330 28.86 17.11 -6.40
CA ALA A 330 27.83 18.12 -6.18
C ALA A 330 26.49 17.42 -6.43
N GLU A 331 25.84 16.92 -5.39
CA GLU A 331 24.39 16.79 -5.44
C GLU A 331 23.88 18.22 -5.57
N ASP A 332 23.36 18.57 -6.75
CA ASP A 332 22.83 19.90 -7.03
C ASP A 332 21.97 20.36 -5.85
N SER A 333 22.35 21.47 -5.21
CA SER A 333 21.56 22.12 -4.17
C SER A 333 20.23 22.58 -4.80
N VAL A 334 19.21 21.73 -4.77
CA VAL A 334 17.86 22.03 -5.29
C VAL A 334 17.05 22.74 -4.21
N GLU A 335 16.52 23.93 -4.53
CA GLU A 335 15.57 24.62 -3.66
C GLU A 335 14.34 23.73 -3.40
N LEU A 336 14.01 23.60 -2.11
CA LEU A 336 12.85 22.80 -1.71
C LEU A 336 11.56 23.54 -2.13
N PRO A 337 10.62 22.89 -2.84
CA PRO A 337 9.34 23.50 -3.17
C PRO A 337 8.55 23.95 -1.93
N ASP A 338 7.81 25.06 -2.04
CA ASP A 338 7.07 25.69 -0.93
C ASP A 338 6.04 24.77 -0.23
N ASP A 339 5.58 23.72 -0.92
CA ASP A 339 4.60 22.75 -0.40
C ASP A 339 5.22 21.64 0.46
N LYS A 340 6.55 21.58 0.55
CA LYS A 340 7.28 20.59 1.34
C LYS A 340 7.62 21.11 2.74
N PRO A 341 7.67 20.22 3.76
CA PRO A 341 8.03 20.63 5.11
C PRO A 341 9.44 21.20 5.21
N GLN A 342 9.58 22.39 5.79
CA GLN A 342 10.87 23.06 5.97
C GLN A 342 11.45 22.79 7.37
N THR A 343 12.56 22.06 7.41
CA THR A 343 13.25 21.66 8.65
C THR A 343 14.40 22.56 9.07
N GLY A 344 14.91 23.40 8.18
CA GLY A 344 16.04 24.29 8.41
C GLY A 344 15.97 25.50 7.49
N ASP A 345 16.79 26.51 7.77
CA ASP A 345 16.89 27.70 6.92
C ASP A 345 17.77 27.42 5.68
N GLY A 346 18.56 26.33 5.71
CA GLY A 346 19.47 25.94 4.62
C GLY A 346 20.83 26.62 4.73
N ALA A 347 21.81 26.11 3.97
CA ALA A 347 23.14 26.70 3.82
C ALA A 347 23.14 27.67 2.62
N GLU A 348 23.66 28.89 2.80
CA GLU A 348 23.86 29.82 1.69
C GLU A 348 25.05 29.35 0.84
N GLU A 349 24.82 28.90 -0.39
CA GLU A 349 25.88 28.48 -1.31
C GLU A 349 26.05 29.50 -2.45
N ASP A 350 27.20 30.17 -2.50
CA ASP A 350 27.61 31.01 -3.63
C ASP A 350 27.99 30.10 -4.81
N VAL A 351 27.00 29.69 -5.61
CA VAL A 351 27.23 28.84 -6.77
C VAL A 351 27.91 29.66 -7.88
N VAL A 352 29.22 29.45 -8.07
CA VAL A 352 29.94 30.04 -9.21
C VAL A 352 29.43 29.37 -10.50
N GLN A 353 28.85 30.16 -11.42
CA GLN A 353 28.25 29.67 -12.69
C GLN A 353 29.14 28.73 -13.52
N GLU A 354 30.47 28.77 -13.36
CA GLU A 354 31.41 27.85 -14.02
C GLU A 354 31.30 26.40 -13.53
N MET A 355 30.76 26.13 -12.33
CA MET A 355 30.58 24.76 -11.82
C MET A 355 29.39 24.03 -12.45
N LEU A 356 28.46 24.74 -13.09
CA LEU A 356 27.38 24.15 -13.90
C LEU A 356 27.87 23.50 -15.21
N GLN A 357 29.15 23.68 -15.59
CA GLN A 357 29.71 23.20 -16.86
C GLN A 357 30.89 22.21 -16.72
N LYS A 358 31.11 21.57 -15.56
CA LYS A 358 32.13 20.52 -15.47
C LYS A 358 31.56 19.18 -15.98
N GLU A 359 32.04 18.76 -17.16
CA GLU A 359 31.89 17.38 -17.61
C GLU A 359 32.38 16.42 -16.52
N THR A 360 31.51 15.50 -16.11
CA THR A 360 31.80 14.50 -15.10
C THR A 360 32.70 13.43 -15.70
N LEU A 361 33.99 13.45 -15.33
CA LEU A 361 34.91 12.37 -15.67
C LEU A 361 34.37 11.05 -15.09
N ASN A 362 34.32 10.02 -15.93
CA ASN A 362 33.70 8.75 -15.57
C ASN A 362 34.67 7.94 -14.68
N ALA A 363 34.14 7.08 -13.78
CA ALA A 363 34.92 6.41 -12.72
C ALA A 363 36.16 5.61 -13.20
N ARG A 364 36.22 5.27 -14.50
CA ARG A 364 37.39 4.67 -15.16
C ARG A 364 38.63 5.57 -15.18
N GLU A 365 38.45 6.88 -15.32
CA GLU A 365 39.55 7.85 -15.40
C GLU A 365 40.11 8.20 -14.02
N ILE A 366 39.31 8.05 -12.97
CA ILE A 366 39.69 8.36 -11.58
C ILE A 366 40.44 7.18 -10.91
N LEU A 367 40.02 5.94 -11.17
CA LEU A 367 40.48 4.78 -10.38
C LEU A 367 41.65 3.99 -10.98
N GLY A 368 42.08 4.35 -12.20
CA GLY A 368 43.34 3.89 -12.82
C GLY A 368 43.48 2.38 -13.11
N SER A 369 42.57 1.53 -12.63
CA SER A 369 42.53 0.10 -12.94
C SER A 369 41.14 -0.50 -12.76
N GLU A 370 40.80 -1.44 -13.64
CA GLU A 370 39.49 -2.13 -13.65
C GLU A 370 39.24 -2.95 -12.36
N GLU A 371 40.31 -3.43 -11.73
CA GLU A 371 40.25 -4.18 -10.47
C GLU A 371 39.91 -3.32 -9.24
N LEU A 372 40.42 -2.07 -9.17
CA LEU A 372 40.05 -1.13 -8.10
C LEU A 372 38.61 -0.67 -8.27
N ALA A 373 38.20 -0.37 -9.51
CA ALA A 373 36.81 -0.05 -9.83
C ALA A 373 35.86 -1.19 -9.42
N ALA A 374 36.23 -2.45 -9.70
CA ALA A 374 35.44 -3.61 -9.29
C ALA A 374 35.38 -3.80 -7.76
N LYS A 375 36.46 -3.52 -7.02
CA LYS A 375 36.45 -3.58 -5.54
C LYS A 375 35.65 -2.45 -4.91
N TRP A 376 35.65 -1.26 -5.51
CA TRP A 376 34.85 -0.12 -5.09
C TRP A 376 33.36 -0.36 -5.35
N LEU A 377 33.01 -0.85 -6.55
CA LEU A 377 31.65 -1.28 -6.92
C LEU A 377 31.10 -2.40 -6.04
N LYS A 378 31.97 -3.20 -5.40
CA LYS A 378 31.58 -4.25 -4.46
C LYS A 378 31.28 -3.73 -3.04
N ARG A 379 31.66 -2.49 -2.72
CA ARG A 379 31.51 -1.86 -1.39
C ARG A 379 30.41 -0.79 -1.33
N VAL A 380 30.09 -0.17 -2.46
CA VAL A 380 28.94 0.75 -2.54
C VAL A 380 27.71 -0.13 -2.69
N GLU A 381 26.87 -0.18 -1.65
CA GLU A 381 25.59 -0.90 -1.67
C GLU A 381 24.83 -0.53 -2.95
N ALA A 382 24.75 -1.48 -3.87
CA ALA A 382 24.12 -1.24 -5.15
C ALA A 382 22.62 -1.13 -4.91
N ASP A 383 22.06 0.05 -5.14
CA ASP A 383 20.64 0.21 -5.41
C ASP A 383 20.19 -0.95 -6.33
N PRO A 384 19.27 -1.82 -5.87
CA PRO A 384 18.82 -2.98 -6.64
C PRO A 384 18.34 -2.58 -8.04
N LYS A 385 17.88 -1.34 -8.24
CA LYS A 385 17.52 -0.77 -9.54
C LYS A 385 18.69 -0.76 -10.52
N LEU A 386 19.84 -0.24 -10.10
CA LEU A 386 21.06 -0.16 -10.92
C LEU A 386 21.59 -1.56 -11.25
N PHE A 387 21.53 -2.46 -10.27
CA PHE A 387 21.88 -3.86 -10.47
C PHE A 387 20.98 -4.54 -11.51
N LEU A 388 19.65 -4.40 -11.37
CA LEU A 388 18.68 -4.97 -12.32
C LEU A 388 18.87 -4.38 -13.72
N ARG A 389 19.09 -3.06 -13.83
CA ARG A 389 19.31 -2.39 -15.12
C ARG A 389 20.56 -2.95 -15.82
N ALA A 390 21.67 -3.05 -15.10
CA ALA A 390 22.90 -3.61 -15.64
C ALA A 390 22.71 -5.09 -16.05
N LYS A 391 22.00 -5.86 -15.24
CA LYS A 391 21.72 -7.28 -15.52
C LYS A 391 20.86 -7.45 -16.77
N PHE A 392 19.75 -6.74 -16.88
CA PHE A 392 18.87 -6.83 -18.05
C PHE A 392 19.57 -6.34 -19.32
N GLN A 393 20.42 -5.31 -19.24
CA GLN A 393 21.23 -4.88 -20.37
C GLN A 393 22.19 -5.98 -20.85
N LEU A 394 22.82 -6.71 -19.93
CA LEU A 394 23.70 -7.82 -20.26
C LEU A 394 22.94 -8.99 -20.91
N GLN A 395 21.79 -9.37 -20.34
CA GLN A 395 20.93 -10.42 -20.89
C GLN A 395 20.41 -10.06 -22.28
N TYR A 396 20.02 -8.80 -22.49
CA TYR A 396 19.61 -8.30 -23.79
C TYR A 396 20.72 -8.41 -24.83
N ARG A 397 21.98 -8.07 -24.49
CA ARG A 397 23.10 -8.24 -25.43
C ARG A 397 23.36 -9.71 -25.73
N GLN A 398 23.31 -10.59 -24.73
CA GLN A 398 23.53 -12.03 -24.91
C GLN A 398 22.50 -12.65 -25.86
N SER A 399 21.23 -12.27 -25.75
CA SER A 399 20.20 -12.77 -26.68
C SER A 399 20.42 -12.28 -28.12
N GLN A 400 20.91 -11.05 -28.32
CA GLN A 400 21.27 -10.57 -29.66
C GLN A 400 22.40 -11.40 -30.29
N TYR A 401 23.45 -11.73 -29.52
CA TYR A 401 24.55 -12.56 -30.02
C TYR A 401 24.09 -13.97 -30.42
N GLN A 402 23.21 -14.60 -29.65
CA GLN A 402 22.68 -15.93 -29.98
C GLN A 402 21.81 -15.93 -31.25
N VAL A 403 21.10 -14.82 -31.51
CA VAL A 403 20.30 -14.64 -32.73
C VAL A 403 21.21 -14.39 -33.96
N GLU A 404 22.36 -13.75 -33.77
CA GLU A 404 23.36 -13.55 -34.84
C GLU A 404 24.14 -14.84 -35.16
N GLU A 405 24.45 -15.69 -34.18
CA GLU A 405 25.10 -16.99 -34.44
C GLU A 405 24.17 -18.05 -35.04
N SER A 406 22.85 -17.89 -34.93
CA SER A 406 21.85 -18.82 -35.48
C SER A 406 21.34 -18.45 -36.88
N LYS A 407 21.80 -17.32 -37.43
CA LYS A 407 21.57 -16.90 -38.83
C LYS A 407 22.82 -17.15 -39.67
#